data_AF-A0A382RMI1-F1
#
_entry.id   AF-A0A382RMI1-F1
#
_cell.length_a   1.000
_cell.length_b   1.000
_cell.length_c   1.000
_cell.angle_alpha   90.00
_cell.angle_beta   90.00
_cell.angle_gamma   90.00
#
_symmetry.space_group_name_H-M   'P 1'
#
loop_
_entity.id
_entity.type
_entity.pdbx_description
1 polymer ?
#
loop_
_entity_poly.entity_id
_entity_poly.type
_entity_poly.pdbx_seq_one_letter_code
_entity_poly.pdbx_strand_id
1 'polypeptide(L)' 'GPKPPPRRITLGYPALAAAREVWVLASGEGKAEALRASLAKGSDTPLARVLQSREHTEILTDFKL' A
#
# COMPACT_ATOMS: atom_id res chain seq x y z
N GLY A 1 17.82 -13.25 -8.88
CA GLY A 1 16.45 -13.53 -9.36
C GLY A 1 15.44 -12.92 -8.41
N PRO A 2 14.17 -12.71 -8.82
CA PRO A 2 13.14 -12.21 -7.91
C PRO A 2 13.02 -13.12 -6.69
N LYS A 3 12.70 -12.54 -5.52
CA LYS A 3 12.66 -13.28 -4.26
C LYS A 3 11.65 -14.45 -4.34
N PRO A 4 12.10 -15.71 -4.18
CA PRO A 4 11.21 -16.87 -4.21
C PRO A 4 10.18 -16.84 -3.06
N PRO A 5 9.05 -17.58 -3.18
CA PRO A 5 8.58 -18.27 -4.38
C PRO A 5 7.98 -17.29 -5.43
N PRO A 6 8.06 -17.61 -6.73
CA PRO A 6 7.54 -16.74 -7.80
C PRO A 6 6.01 -16.71 -7.84
N ARG A 7 5.35 -17.81 -7.45
CA ARG A 7 3.90 -17.87 -7.30
C ARG A 7 3.53 -17.57 -5.85
N ARG A 8 2.64 -16.60 -5.66
CA ARG A 8 2.13 -16.19 -4.34
C ARG A 8 0.61 -16.22 -4.36
N ILE A 9 0.04 -16.61 -3.23
CA ILE A 9 -1.38 -16.41 -2.94
C ILE A 9 -1.48 -15.12 -2.15
N THR A 10 -2.37 -14.22 -2.55
CA THR A 10 -2.60 -12.93 -1.89
C THR A 10 -4.09 -12.62 -1.90
N LEU A 11 -4.51 -11.83 -0.92
CA LEU A 11 -5.81 -11.15 -1.00
C LEU A 11 -5.78 -10.14 -2.14
N GLY A 12 -6.85 -10.12 -2.93
CA GLY A 12 -7.04 -9.14 -3.99
C GLY A 12 -7.67 -7.84 -3.49
N TYR A 13 -7.78 -6.85 -4.37
CA TYR A 13 -8.41 -5.56 -4.05
C TYR A 13 -9.83 -5.66 -3.48
N PRO A 14 -10.74 -6.53 -3.98
CA PRO A 14 -12.09 -6.62 -3.42
C PRO A 14 -12.10 -7.01 -1.93
N ALA A 15 -11.18 -7.88 -1.51
CA ALA A 15 -11.06 -8.27 -0.11
C ALA A 15 -10.54 -7.12 0.76
N LEU A 16 -9.56 -6.36 0.26
CA LEU A 16 -9.04 -5.17 0.95
C LEU A 16 -10.09 -4.05 1.01
N ALA A 17 -10.89 -3.86 -0.03
CA ALA A 17 -11.97 -2.86 -0.05
C ALA A 17 -13.10 -3.21 0.92
N ALA A 18 -13.45 -4.50 1.04
CA ALA A 18 -14.50 -4.97 1.95
C ALA A 18 -14.06 -5.08 3.43
N ALA A 19 -12.76 -4.98 3.72
CA ALA A 19 -12.25 -5.09 5.08
C ALA A 19 -12.79 -3.97 5.99
N ARG A 20 -13.01 -4.26 7.27
CA ARG A 20 -13.42 -3.23 8.24
C ARG A 20 -12.32 -2.20 8.45
N GLU A 21 -11.10 -2.68 8.65
CA GLU A 21 -9.91 -1.85 8.86
C GLU A 21 -8.76 -2.31 7.96
N VAL A 22 -7.97 -1.37 7.47
CA VAL A 22 -6.74 -1.62 6.72
C VAL A 22 -5.66 -0.66 7.21
N TRP A 23 -4.52 -1.22 7.58
CA TRP A 23 -3.35 -0.45 8.00
C TRP A 23 -2.15 -0.77 7.11
N VAL A 24 -1.36 0.25 6.79
CA VAL A 24 -0.13 0.13 6.01
C VAL A 24 1.05 0.49 6.90
N LEU A 25 1.95 -0.46 7.11
CA LEU A 25 3.18 -0.25 7.85
C LEU A 25 4.37 -0.19 6.88
N ALA A 26 5.04 0.95 6.82
CA ALA A 26 6.20 1.16 5.96
C ALA A 26 7.36 1.74 6.77
N SER A 27 8.44 0.99 6.92
CA SER A 27 9.66 1.43 7.61
C SER A 27 10.88 1.46 6.68
N GLY A 28 11.76 2.44 6.92
CA GLY A 28 13.03 2.68 6.24
C GLY A 28 12.94 3.76 5.17
N GLU A 29 13.84 4.75 5.21
CA GLU A 29 13.84 5.94 4.34
C GLU A 29 13.81 5.62 2.84
N GLY A 30 14.39 4.49 2.41
CA GLY A 30 14.37 4.05 1.01
C GLY A 30 12.96 3.80 0.43
N LYS A 31 11.91 3.76 1.26
CA LYS A 31 10.52 3.64 0.82
C LYS A 31 9.77 4.96 0.74
N ALA A 32 10.36 6.07 1.20
CA ALA A 32 9.68 7.36 1.29
C ALA A 32 9.10 7.82 -0.04
N GLU A 33 9.89 7.70 -1.12
CA GLU A 33 9.44 8.13 -2.44
C GLU A 33 8.32 7.26 -3.01
N ALA A 34 8.38 5.94 -2.80
CA ALA A 34 7.31 5.03 -3.22
C ALA A 34 5.99 5.32 -2.47
N LEU A 35 6.09 5.67 -1.18
CA LEU A 35 4.91 6.04 -0.39
C LEU A 35 4.35 7.41 -0.82
N ARG A 36 5.20 8.42 -1.08
CA ARG A 36 4.77 9.70 -1.67
C ARG A 36 4.07 9.51 -3.02
N ALA A 37 4.65 8.70 -3.89
CA ALA A 37 4.06 8.38 -5.19
C ALA A 37 2.68 7.71 -5.05
N SER A 38 2.48 6.90 -4.01
CA SER A 38 1.19 6.26 -3.74
C SER A 38 0.14 7.24 -3.17
N LEU A 39 0.58 8.28 -2.45
CA LEU A 39 -0.28 9.31 -1.87
C LEU A 39 -0.64 10.44 -2.84
N ALA A 40 0.11 10.57 -3.94
CA ALA A 40 -0.14 11.58 -4.95
C ALA A 40 -1.53 11.44 -5.58
N LYS A 41 -2.21 12.58 -5.76
CA LYS A 41 -3.54 12.61 -6.40
C LYS A 41 -3.47 12.06 -7.82
N GLY A 42 -4.36 11.11 -8.14
CA GLY A 42 -4.43 10.49 -9.46
C GLY A 42 -3.37 9.40 -9.71
N SER A 43 -2.58 9.02 -8.70
CA SER A 43 -1.66 7.89 -8.77
C SER A 43 -2.40 6.57 -9.04
N ASP A 44 -1.78 5.66 -9.79
CA ASP A 44 -2.33 4.36 -10.15
C ASP A 44 -1.54 3.17 -9.57
N THR A 45 -0.58 3.47 -8.67
CA THR A 45 0.21 2.45 -7.96
C THR A 45 -0.69 1.46 -7.22
N PRO A 46 -0.21 0.23 -6.95
CA PRO A 46 -1.01 -0.75 -6.24
C PRO A 46 -1.54 -0.28 -4.88
N LEU A 47 -0.74 0.51 -4.13
CA LEU A 47 -1.17 1.09 -2.86
C LEU A 47 -2.17 2.23 -3.07
N ALA A 48 -1.96 3.12 -4.04
CA ALA A 48 -2.92 4.18 -4.37
C ALA A 48 -4.32 3.62 -4.67
N ARG A 49 -4.40 2.49 -5.38
CA ARG A 49 -5.69 1.81 -5.65
C ARG A 49 -6.39 1.34 -4.37
N VAL A 50 -5.64 0.85 -3.38
CA VAL A 50 -6.21 0.50 -2.07
C VAL A 50 -6.74 1.75 -1.38
N LEU A 51 -5.95 2.82 -1.35
CA LEU A 51 -6.31 4.10 -0.71
C LEU A 51 -7.53 4.76 -1.39
N GLN A 52 -7.68 4.64 -2.70
CA GLN A 52 -8.82 5.17 -3.46
C GLN A 52 -10.09 4.34 -3.30
N SER A 53 -9.96 3.05 -2.96
CA SER A 53 -11.10 2.13 -2.82
C SER A 53 -11.73 2.15 -1.42
N ARG A 54 -11.20 2.96 -0.50
CA ARG A 54 -11.57 2.97 0.93
C ARG A 54 -11.65 4.39 1.46
N GLU A 55 -12.61 4.64 2.34
CA GLU A 55 -12.74 5.91 3.06
C GLU A 55 -11.64 6.07 4.14
N HIS A 56 -11.25 4.97 4.78
CA HIS A 56 -10.25 4.97 5.85
C HIS A 56 -9.19 3.89 5.66
N THR A 57 -7.93 4.32 5.68
CA THR A 57 -6.72 3.47 5.73
C THR A 57 -5.67 4.21 6.54
N GLU A 58 -5.21 3.61 7.65
CA GLU A 58 -4.15 4.22 8.46
C GLU A 58 -2.77 3.86 7.89
N ILE A 59 -1.87 4.84 7.86
CA ILE A 59 -0.50 4.66 7.38
C ILE A 59 0.45 5.01 8.52
N LEU A 60 1.29 4.04 8.89
CA LEU A 60 2.29 4.16 9.94
C LEU A 60 3.68 4.06 9.30
N THR A 61 4.51 5.06 9.54
CA THR A 61 5.88 5.12 9.02
C THR A 61 6.86 5.73 10.03
N ASP A 62 8.12 5.32 9.96
CA ASP A 62 9.24 5.83 10.77
C ASP A 62 10.02 6.96 10.09
N PHE A 63 9.63 7.36 8.88
CA PHE A 63 10.26 8.43 8.11
C PHE A 63 9.26 9.55 7.80
N LYS A 64 9.79 10.75 7.54
CA LYS A 64 8.96 11.90 7.13
C LYS A 64 8.56 11.75 5.66
N LEU A 65 7.26 11.94 5.43
CA LEU A 65 6.65 12.05 4.11
C LEU A 65 6.63 13.49 3.63
#